data_AF-A0A7U9SM72-F1
#
_entry.id   AF-A0A7U9SM72-F1
#
_cell.length_a   1.000
_cell.length_b   1.000
_cell.length_c   1.000
_cell.angle_alpha   90.00
_cell.angle_beta   90.00
_cell.angle_gamma   90.00
#
_symmetry.space_group_name_H-M   'P 1'
#
loop_
_entity.id
_entity.type
_entity.pdbx_description
1 polymer ?
#
loop_
_entity_poly.entity_id
_entity_poly.type
_entity_poly.pdbx_seq_one_letter_code
_entity_poly.pdbx_strand_id
1 'polypeptide(L)'
;MIFFNLLFILPALARQAFSLGEPFGGLLAGGAGCLLEITGGITQLGSRAPYLALCILPFGGLSCIAQTYSMVKSTDLSIGEYVMHKMVLTALTVFYYLFLAGTAF
;
A
#
# COMPACT_ATOMS: atom_id res chain seq x y z
N MET A 1 -16.38 4.83 -4.43
CA MET A 1 -15.33 4.70 -5.47
C MET A 1 -14.42 5.92 -5.48
N ILE A 2 -14.90 7.14 -5.77
CA ILE A 2 -14.05 8.34 -5.85
C ILE A 2 -13.34 8.65 -4.52
N PHE A 3 -14.06 8.69 -3.39
CA PHE A 3 -13.47 9.00 -2.08
C PHE A 3 -12.26 8.12 -1.72
N PHE A 4 -12.37 6.80 -1.93
CA PHE A 4 -11.28 5.85 -1.64
C PHE A 4 -10.07 6.03 -2.56
N ASN A 5 -10.28 6.50 -3.79
CA ASN A 5 -9.19 6.85 -4.70
C ASN A 5 -8.43 8.12 -4.28
N LEU A 6 -9.01 8.97 -3.41
CA LEU A 6 -8.34 10.15 -2.86
C LEU A 6 -7.64 9.88 -1.52
N LEU A 7 -7.72 8.67 -0.96
CA LEU A 7 -7.13 8.38 0.35
C LEU A 7 -5.60 8.55 0.38
N PHE A 8 -4.90 8.41 -0.75
CA PHE A 8 -3.46 8.70 -0.82
C PHE A 8 -3.09 10.18 -0.54
N ILE A 9 -4.07 11.09 -0.54
CA ILE A 9 -3.86 12.50 -0.21
C ILE A 9 -3.70 12.69 1.30
N LEU A 10 -4.32 11.84 2.14
CA LEU A 10 -4.24 11.97 3.60
C LEU A 10 -2.79 11.93 4.12
N PRO A 11 -1.95 10.96 3.73
CA PRO A 11 -0.54 10.95 4.12
C PRO A 11 0.25 12.15 3.63
N ALA A 12 -0.05 12.64 2.41
CA ALA A 12 0.60 13.83 1.87
C ALA A 12 0.22 15.09 2.65
N LEU A 13 -1.06 15.22 3.04
CA LEU A 13 -1.54 16.32 3.86
C LEU A 13 -0.99 16.23 5.29
N ALA A 14 -0.95 15.04 5.88
CA ALA A 14 -0.35 14.81 7.19
C ALA A 14 1.14 15.21 7.19
N ARG A 15 1.90 14.86 6.14
CA ARG A 15 3.29 15.29 6.00
C ARG A 15 3.42 16.81 6.05
N GLN A 16 2.53 17.54 5.35
CA GLN A 16 2.52 18.99 5.33
C GLN A 16 2.10 19.59 6.68
N ALA A 17 1.10 19.00 7.34
CA ALA A 17 0.61 19.46 8.63
C ALA A 17 1.64 19.26 9.76
N PHE A 18 2.33 18.12 9.77
CA PHE A 18 3.31 17.78 10.81
C PHE A 18 4.74 18.23 10.48
N SER A 19 4.96 18.93 9.37
CA SER A 19 6.28 19.39 8.91
C SER A 19 7.34 18.29 8.96
N LEU A 20 6.96 17.06 8.58
CA LEU A 20 7.88 15.93 8.60
C LEU A 20 9.04 16.19 7.62
N GLY A 21 10.27 16.19 8.15
CA GLY A 21 11.47 16.49 7.38
C GLY A 21 11.71 15.48 6.23
N GLU A 22 12.24 15.98 5.12
CA GLU A 22 12.81 15.13 4.06
C GLU A 22 14.16 14.54 4.54
N PRO A 23 14.54 13.30 4.17
CA PRO A 23 13.89 12.39 3.21
C PRO A 23 12.89 11.40 3.83
N PHE A 24 12.92 11.23 5.16
CA PHE A 24 12.15 10.21 5.87
C PHE A 24 10.64 10.44 5.80
N GLY A 25 10.20 11.71 5.89
CA GLY A 25 8.78 12.09 5.79
C GLY A 25 8.16 11.73 4.44
N GLY A 26 8.90 11.89 3.34
CA GLY A 26 8.44 11.52 2.00
C GLY A 26 8.30 10.00 1.83
N LEU A 27 9.21 9.23 2.41
CA LEU A 27 9.17 7.76 2.34
C LEU A 27 8.02 7.19 3.18
N LEU A 28 7.80 7.74 4.38
CA LEU A 28 6.70 7.35 5.26
C LEU A 28 5.34 7.75 4.68
N ALA A 29 5.23 8.99 4.16
CA ALA A 29 4.00 9.45 3.51
C ALA A 29 3.69 8.65 2.23
N GLY A 30 4.69 8.38 1.38
CA GLY A 30 4.51 7.57 0.18
C GLY A 30 4.15 6.12 0.50
N GLY A 31 4.80 5.51 1.50
CA GLY A 31 4.49 4.15 1.95
C GLY A 31 3.08 4.04 2.56
N ALA A 32 2.70 4.97 3.43
CA ALA A 32 1.34 5.06 3.97
C ALA A 32 0.32 5.35 2.85
N GLY A 33 0.69 6.15 1.86
CA GLY A 33 -0.07 6.38 0.64
C GLY A 33 -0.37 5.07 -0.08
N CYS A 34 0.66 4.25 -0.31
CA CYS A 34 0.53 2.94 -0.97
C CYS A 34 -0.42 1.99 -0.23
N LEU A 35 -0.42 2.03 1.11
CA LEU A 35 -1.34 1.24 1.95
C LEU A 35 -2.79 1.70 1.84
N LEU A 36 -3.02 2.99 1.62
CA LEU A 36 -4.37 3.55 1.50
C LEU A 36 -4.91 3.40 0.08
N GLU A 37 -4.14 3.83 -0.91
CA GLU A 37 -4.42 3.70 -2.33
C GLU A 37 -3.10 3.56 -3.09
N ILE A 38 -2.94 2.40 -3.74
CA ILE A 38 -1.65 1.93 -4.24
C ILE A 38 -1.09 2.81 -5.37
N THR A 39 -1.94 3.30 -6.28
CA THR A 39 -1.53 3.98 -7.52
C THR A 39 -0.95 5.37 -7.23
N GLY A 40 -1.68 6.17 -6.46
CA GLY A 40 -1.29 7.49 -6.01
C GLY A 40 -0.15 7.44 -5.00
N GLY A 41 -0.14 6.43 -4.12
CA GLY A 41 0.98 6.15 -3.22
C GLY A 41 2.29 5.89 -3.96
N ILE A 42 2.27 5.02 -4.98
CA ILE A 42 3.44 4.74 -5.83
C ILE A 42 3.87 6.00 -6.58
N THR A 43 2.93 6.80 -7.08
CA THR A 43 3.22 8.07 -7.76
C THR A 43 3.94 9.05 -6.83
N GLN A 44 3.53 9.14 -5.55
CA GLN A 44 4.21 9.97 -4.55
C GLN A 44 5.59 9.43 -4.17
N LEU A 45 5.73 8.11 -4.07
CA LEU A 45 6.99 7.46 -3.72
C LEU A 45 8.03 7.58 -4.86
N GLY A 46 7.56 7.55 -6.11
CA GLY A 46 8.40 7.63 -7.32
C GLY A 46 9.53 6.60 -7.31
N SER A 47 10.71 7.02 -7.77
CA SER A 47 11.91 6.15 -7.80
C SER A 47 12.66 6.09 -6.46
N ARG A 48 12.12 6.66 -5.37
CA ARG A 48 12.84 6.77 -4.08
C ARG A 48 12.96 5.42 -3.35
N ALA A 49 11.94 4.57 -3.46
CA ALA A 49 11.90 3.27 -2.78
C ALA A 49 11.14 2.21 -3.60
N PRO A 50 11.69 1.76 -4.75
CA PRO A 50 11.02 0.81 -5.64
C PRO A 50 10.75 -0.54 -4.97
N TYR A 51 11.67 -1.04 -4.14
CA TYR A 51 11.47 -2.29 -3.38
C TYR A 51 10.29 -2.21 -2.41
N LEU A 52 10.07 -1.05 -1.78
CA LEU A 52 8.93 -0.85 -0.89
C LEU A 52 7.61 -0.90 -1.67
N ALA A 53 7.55 -0.27 -2.85
CA ALA A 53 6.39 -0.36 -3.73
C ALA A 53 6.12 -1.81 -4.17
N LEU A 54 7.16 -2.54 -4.57
CA LEU A 54 7.04 -3.94 -4.98
C LEU A 54 6.54 -4.86 -3.85
N CYS A 55 6.99 -4.61 -2.61
CA CYS A 55 6.53 -5.33 -1.44
C CYS A 55 5.05 -5.06 -1.10
N ILE A 56 4.57 -3.83 -1.27
CA ILE A 56 3.20 -3.43 -0.91
C ILE A 56 2.20 -3.73 -2.03
N LEU A 57 2.67 -3.89 -3.27
CA LEU A 57 1.82 -4.13 -4.44
C LEU A 57 0.77 -5.26 -4.28
N PRO A 58 1.10 -6.43 -3.70
CA PRO A 58 0.13 -7.52 -3.52
C PRO A 58 -1.01 -7.19 -2.56
N PHE A 59 -0.77 -6.27 -1.60
CA PHE A 59 -1.79 -5.77 -0.69
C PHE A 59 -2.87 -5.01 -1.47
N GLY A 60 -2.49 -4.19 -2.46
CA GLY A 60 -3.42 -3.47 -3.35
C GLY A 60 -4.13 -2.27 -2.72
N GLY A 61 -3.89 -1.99 -1.43
CA GLY A 61 -4.39 -0.83 -0.71
C GLY A 61 -5.80 -1.01 -0.12
N LEU A 62 -6.09 -0.22 0.92
CA LEU A 62 -7.40 -0.22 1.60
C LEU A 62 -8.55 0.21 0.68
N SER A 63 -8.27 1.08 -0.30
CA SER A 63 -9.21 1.44 -1.35
C SER A 63 -9.70 0.20 -2.12
N CYS A 64 -8.80 -0.70 -2.51
CA CYS A 64 -9.16 -1.93 -3.23
C CYS A 64 -10.00 -2.86 -2.36
N ILE A 65 -9.62 -3.06 -1.10
CA ILE A 65 -10.37 -3.92 -0.16
C ILE A 65 -11.79 -3.39 0.05
N ALA A 66 -11.96 -2.08 0.23
CA ALA A 66 -13.28 -1.47 0.37
C ALA A 66 -14.14 -1.63 -0.90
N GLN A 67 -13.52 -1.57 -2.08
CA GLN A 67 -14.21 -1.81 -3.35
C GLN A 67 -14.66 -3.27 -3.48
N THR A 68 -13.79 -4.23 -3.17
CA THR A 68 -14.12 -5.67 -3.16
C THR A 68 -15.21 -5.96 -2.14
N TYR A 69 -15.17 -5.36 -0.94
CA TYR A 69 -16.23 -5.48 0.06
C TYR A 69 -17.58 -5.04 -0.52
N SER A 70 -17.65 -3.91 -1.22
CA SER A 70 -18.91 -3.45 -1.83
C SER A 70 -19.44 -4.37 -2.92
N MET A 71 -18.58 -5.14 -3.60
CA MET A 71 -18.97 -6.13 -4.61
C MET A 71 -19.44 -7.44 -3.98
N VAL A 72 -18.77 -7.86 -2.90
CA VAL A 72 -18.96 -9.16 -2.25
C VAL A 72 -20.01 -9.13 -1.14
N LYS A 73 -20.40 -7.95 -0.63
CA LYS A 73 -21.40 -7.82 0.46
C LYS A 73 -22.75 -8.52 0.22
N SER A 74 -23.07 -8.84 -1.04
CA SER A 74 -24.33 -9.47 -1.45
C SER A 74 -24.15 -10.92 -1.91
N THR A 75 -22.97 -11.52 -1.67
CA THR A 75 -22.66 -12.91 -1.99
C THR A 75 -22.21 -13.64 -0.71
N ASP A 76 -22.20 -14.98 -0.75
CA ASP A 76 -21.72 -15.82 0.37
C ASP A 76 -20.19 -15.88 0.50
N LEU A 77 -19.45 -14.96 -0.15
CA LEU A 77 -17.99 -14.94 -0.08
C LEU A 77 -17.52 -14.14 1.14
N SER A 78 -16.53 -14.68 1.85
CA SER A 78 -15.98 -14.01 3.02
C SER A 78 -14.89 -12.99 2.63
N ILE A 79 -15.03 -11.76 3.11
CA ILE A 79 -14.00 -10.72 2.95
C ILE A 79 -12.79 -10.98 3.86
N GLY A 80 -13.01 -11.68 4.99
CA GLY A 80 -11.94 -12.09 5.89
C GLY A 80 -10.91 -12.98 5.22
N GLU A 81 -11.34 -14.04 4.52
CA GLU A 81 -10.42 -14.93 3.80
C GLU A 81 -9.69 -14.18 2.68
N TYR A 82 -10.38 -13.31 1.95
CA TYR A 82 -9.76 -12.46 0.93
C TYR A 82 -8.62 -11.60 1.49
N VAL A 83 -8.85 -10.92 2.63
CA VAL A 83 -7.83 -10.11 3.29
C VAL A 83 -6.68 -10.99 3.79
N MET A 84 -6.97 -12.15 4.38
CA MET A 84 -5.93 -13.09 4.84
C MET A 84 -5.04 -13.56 3.69
N HIS A 85 -5.62 -13.93 2.55
CA HIS A 85 -4.84 -14.30 1.36
C HIS A 85 -3.94 -13.16 0.87
N LYS A 86 -4.44 -11.92 0.87
CA LYS A 86 -3.63 -10.75 0.51
C LYS A 86 -2.50 -10.49 1.51
N MET A 87 -2.75 -10.64 2.81
CA MET A 87 -1.72 -10.47 3.83
C MET A 87 -0.62 -11.52 3.71
N VAL A 88 -0.98 -12.79 3.49
CA VAL A 88 -0.02 -13.88 3.27
C VAL A 88 0.80 -13.63 2.00
N LEU A 89 0.15 -13.24 0.89
CA LEU A 89 0.85 -12.96 -0.37
C LEU A 89 1.81 -11.76 -0.23
N THR A 90 1.40 -10.73 0.50
CA THR A 90 2.24 -9.56 0.81
C THR A 90 3.46 -9.98 1.64
N ALA A 91 3.27 -10.79 2.67
CA ALA A 91 4.36 -11.31 3.49
C ALA A 91 5.35 -12.15 2.66
N LEU A 92 4.85 -13.09 1.85
CA LEU A 92 5.70 -13.90 0.96
C LEU A 92 6.50 -13.03 -0.02
N THR A 93 5.90 -11.96 -0.53
CA THR A 93 6.55 -11.02 -1.43
C THR A 93 7.65 -10.23 -0.72
N VAL A 94 7.41 -9.78 0.51
CA VAL A 94 8.43 -9.17 1.36
C VAL A 94 9.59 -10.13 1.60
N PHE A 95 9.31 -11.38 1.98
CA PHE A 95 10.36 -12.39 2.16
C PHE A 95 11.15 -12.65 0.88
N TYR A 96 10.48 -12.73 -0.27
CA TYR A 96 11.12 -12.94 -1.56
C TYR A 96 12.10 -11.80 -1.89
N TYR A 97 11.67 -10.54 -1.78
CA TYR A 97 12.54 -9.40 -2.08
C TYR A 97 13.64 -9.20 -1.03
N LEU A 98 13.39 -9.50 0.24
CA LEU A 98 14.43 -9.48 1.28
C LEU A 98 15.48 -10.55 1.05
N PHE A 99 15.06 -11.77 0.72
CA PHE A 99 15.98 -12.86 0.37
C PHE A 99 16.80 -12.51 -0.86
N LEU A 100 16.16 -12.02 -1.92
CA LEU A 100 16.83 -11.59 -3.15
C LEU A 100 17.87 -10.48 -2.87
N ALA A 101 17.51 -9.49 -2.06
CA ALA A 101 18.41 -8.42 -1.67
C ALA A 101 19.58 -8.92 -0.79
N GLY A 102 19.33 -9.89 0.09
CA GLY A 102 20.37 -10.52 0.91
C GLY A 102 21.34 -11.40 0.13
N THR A 103 20.91 -11.99 -0.98
CA THR A 103 21.76 -12.79 -1.87
C THR A 103 22.55 -11.96 -2.90
N ALA A 104 22.31 -10.65 -2.98
CA ALA A 104 22.92 -9.76 -3.96
C ALA A 104 24.22 -9.08 -3.47
N PHE A 105 24.78 -9.52 -2.34
CA PHE A 105 26.04 -9.04 -1.75
C PHE A 105 27.13 -10.11 -1.79
#